data_AF-A0A3B8VPK5-F1
#
_entry.id   AF-A0A3B8VPK5-F1
#
_cell.length_a   1.000
_cell.length_b   1.000
_cell.length_c   1.000
_cell.angle_alpha   90.00
_cell.angle_beta   90.00
_cell.angle_gamma   90.00
#
_symmetry.space_group_name_H-M   'P 1'
#
loop_
_entity.id
_entity.type
_entity.pdbx_description
1 polymer ?
#
loop_
_entity_poly.entity_id
_entity_poly.type
_entity_poly.pdbx_seq_one_letter_code
_entity_poly.pdbx_strand_id
1 'polypeptide(L)'
;MPSKLPDWITYPGEDWIDITPTQAGLDATQWRHFIANKSVKGAEWEGEDHAGNRWGTVFIRGGYRVHVWGDGDYRFQTASMGKAFTWAALGLAVDRALVDPNEFIWRDWTGEGMLYHPHKYLDWGHHAKL
;
A
#
# COMPACT_ATOMS: atom_id res chain seq x y z
N MET A 1 13.06 -16.41 12.68
CA MET A 1 13.75 -15.15 13.03
C MET A 1 13.50 -14.17 11.89
N PRO A 2 12.74 -13.08 12.10
CA PRO A 2 12.64 -12.05 11.07
C PRO A 2 14.04 -11.50 10.80
N SER A 3 14.43 -11.44 9.53
CA SER A 3 15.72 -10.87 9.13
C SER A 3 15.78 -9.41 9.61
N LYS A 4 16.84 -9.06 10.36
CA LYS A 4 17.09 -7.67 10.77
C LYS A 4 17.05 -6.78 9.52
N LEU A 5 16.30 -5.68 9.57
CA LEU A 5 16.30 -4.70 8.49
C LEU A 5 17.74 -4.19 8.27
N PRO A 6 18.17 -3.97 7.02
CA PRO A 6 19.45 -3.34 6.73
C PRO A 6 19.57 -1.99 7.46
N ASP A 7 20.76 -1.70 8.01
CA ASP A 7 20.99 -0.53 8.85
C ASP A 7 20.80 0.83 8.12
N TRP A 8 20.72 0.82 6.78
CA TRP A 8 20.48 2.01 5.96
C TRP A 8 19.00 2.34 5.76
N ILE A 9 18.08 1.49 6.23
CA ILE A 9 16.63 1.74 6.20
C ILE A 9 16.22 2.44 7.50
N THR A 10 15.56 3.58 7.39
CA THR A 10 14.95 4.30 8.51
C THR A 10 13.46 4.53 8.29
N TYR A 11 12.77 4.98 9.34
CA TYR A 11 11.39 5.47 9.31
C TYR A 11 11.41 6.91 9.86
N PRO A 12 11.58 7.93 9.00
CA PRO A 12 11.64 9.31 9.47
C PRO A 12 10.25 9.73 9.98
N GLY A 13 10.13 9.82 11.31
CA GLY A 13 9.00 10.37 12.09
C GLY A 13 7.63 10.49 11.40
N GLU A 14 6.97 11.63 11.59
CA GLU A 14 5.64 11.90 11.02
C GLU A 14 5.70 12.52 9.62
N ASP A 15 6.76 13.29 9.33
CA ASP A 15 6.94 13.99 8.05
C ASP A 15 8.04 13.37 7.18
N TRP A 16 7.83 13.45 5.87
CA TRP A 16 8.84 13.08 4.88
C TRP A 16 10.08 13.95 5.01
N ILE A 17 11.25 13.31 5.11
CA ILE A 17 12.53 13.99 5.01
C ILE A 17 13.07 13.84 3.59
N ASP A 18 13.34 14.97 2.95
CA ASP A 18 13.92 15.03 1.60
C ASP A 18 15.43 14.86 1.62
N ILE A 19 15.94 14.04 0.71
CA ILE A 19 17.37 13.90 0.43
C ILE A 19 17.66 13.97 -1.06
N THR A 20 18.88 14.35 -1.41
CA THR A 20 19.35 14.33 -2.79
C THR A 20 19.55 12.89 -3.30
N PRO A 21 19.53 12.67 -4.63
CA PRO A 21 19.88 11.37 -5.20
C PRO A 21 21.25 10.86 -4.73
N THR A 22 22.26 11.74 -4.62
CA THR A 22 23.60 11.37 -4.15
C THR A 22 23.59 10.91 -2.68
N GLN A 23 22.85 11.61 -1.81
CA GLN A 23 22.66 11.17 -0.42
C GLN A 23 21.94 9.82 -0.34
N ALA A 24 21.05 9.54 -1.29
CA ALA A 24 20.39 8.24 -1.42
C ALA A 24 21.30 7.14 -2.03
N GLY A 25 22.56 7.44 -2.34
CA GLY A 25 23.49 6.50 -2.99
C GLY A 25 23.15 6.23 -4.45
N LEU A 26 22.64 7.24 -5.17
CA LEU A 26 22.40 7.21 -6.62
C LEU A 26 23.43 8.08 -7.35
N ASP A 27 23.82 7.64 -8.55
CA ASP A 27 24.57 8.48 -9.48
C ASP A 27 23.69 9.63 -9.97
N ALA A 28 24.08 10.87 -9.64
CA ALA A 28 23.27 12.04 -9.94
C ALA A 28 23.10 12.30 -11.44
N THR A 29 24.09 11.94 -12.26
CA THR A 29 24.05 12.15 -13.72
C THR A 29 23.10 11.15 -14.38
N GLN A 30 23.22 9.88 -14.03
CA GLN A 30 22.31 8.84 -14.51
C GLN A 30 20.89 9.08 -14.01
N TRP A 31 20.74 9.54 -12.75
CA TRP A 31 19.43 9.92 -12.21
C TRP A 31 18.79 11.07 -12.99
N ARG A 32 19.51 12.17 -13.23
CA ARG A 32 19.00 13.29 -14.04
C ARG A 32 18.58 12.81 -15.43
N HIS A 33 19.40 11.98 -16.07
CA HIS A 33 19.06 11.41 -17.37
C HIS A 33 17.80 10.52 -17.29
N PHE A 34 17.66 9.70 -16.26
CA PHE A 34 16.47 8.87 -16.05
C PHE A 34 15.22 9.73 -15.91
N ILE A 35 15.22 10.70 -15.00
CA ILE A 35 14.05 11.58 -14.76
C ILE A 35 13.68 12.36 -16.03
N ALA A 36 14.66 12.93 -16.74
CA ALA A 36 14.41 13.69 -17.96
C ALA A 36 13.75 12.86 -19.08
N ASN A 37 13.92 11.54 -19.06
CA ASN A 37 13.37 10.64 -20.07
C ASN A 37 12.12 9.85 -19.60
N LYS A 38 11.56 10.18 -18.43
CA LYS A 38 10.31 9.57 -17.95
C LYS A 38 9.16 10.56 -18.04
N SER A 39 8.19 10.23 -18.89
CA SER A 39 6.89 10.90 -18.88
C SER A 39 6.01 10.25 -17.82
N VAL A 40 5.99 10.84 -16.63
CA VAL A 40 5.11 10.44 -15.53
C VAL A 40 3.96 11.42 -15.47
N LYS A 41 2.73 10.91 -15.48
CA LYS A 41 1.50 11.69 -15.40
C LYS A 41 0.47 10.96 -14.55
N GLY A 42 -0.56 11.68 -14.10
CA GLY A 42 -1.73 11.08 -13.45
C GLY A 42 -2.36 10.01 -14.34
N ALA A 43 -2.97 9.00 -13.72
CA ALA A 43 -3.70 7.98 -14.43
C ALA A 43 -4.91 8.59 -15.17
N GLU A 44 -5.46 7.84 -16.13
CA GLU A 44 -6.71 8.17 -16.83
C GLU A 44 -7.53 6.88 -16.91
N TRP A 45 -7.75 6.23 -15.77
CA TRP A 45 -8.42 4.92 -15.66
C TRP A 45 -9.79 5.08 -15.00
N GLU A 46 -10.79 4.27 -15.41
CA GLU A 46 -12.13 4.19 -14.78
C GLU A 46 -12.86 5.54 -14.51
N GLY A 47 -12.55 6.58 -15.27
CA GLY A 47 -13.17 7.91 -15.09
C GLY A 47 -12.55 8.76 -13.97
N GLU A 48 -11.36 8.40 -13.49
CA GLU A 48 -10.58 9.21 -12.56
C GLU A 48 -10.24 10.59 -13.17
N ASP A 49 -10.41 11.65 -12.39
CA ASP A 49 -10.12 13.02 -12.80
C ASP A 49 -8.92 13.57 -12.05
N HIS A 50 -7.77 13.53 -12.73
CA HIS A 50 -6.49 14.03 -12.25
C HIS A 50 -6.12 15.40 -12.85
N ALA A 51 -7.10 16.12 -13.43
CA ALA A 51 -6.87 17.47 -13.94
C ALA A 51 -6.41 18.43 -12.84
N GLY A 52 -5.61 19.43 -13.23
CA GLY A 52 -5.13 20.47 -12.31
C GLY A 52 -4.10 19.97 -11.29
N ASN A 53 -3.24 19.02 -11.67
CA ASN A 53 -2.21 18.44 -10.80
C ASN A 53 -2.77 17.67 -9.59
N ARG A 54 -3.99 17.12 -9.71
CA ARG A 54 -4.61 16.24 -8.70
C ARG A 54 -4.08 14.82 -8.80
N TRP A 55 -2.77 14.68 -8.74
CA TRP A 55 -2.06 13.41 -8.73
C TRP A 55 -0.66 13.65 -8.20
N GLY A 56 -0.03 12.60 -7.70
CA GLY A 56 1.41 12.60 -7.49
C GLY A 56 1.95 11.23 -7.18
N THR A 57 3.26 11.11 -7.24
CA THR A 57 3.96 9.90 -6.86
C THR A 57 5.33 10.26 -6.33
N VAL A 58 5.80 9.47 -5.37
CA VAL A 58 7.07 9.68 -4.68
C VAL A 58 8.00 8.52 -4.96
N PHE A 59 9.28 8.83 -5.20
CA PHE A 59 10.33 7.84 -5.16
C PHE A 59 11.05 7.95 -3.81
N ILE A 60 11.01 6.85 -3.05
CA ILE A 60 11.63 6.77 -1.73
C ILE A 60 12.78 5.76 -1.73
N ARG A 61 13.82 6.04 -0.94
CA ARG A 61 14.92 5.11 -0.70
C ARG A 61 15.44 5.26 0.72
N GLY A 62 15.51 4.14 1.44
CA GLY A 62 16.04 4.09 2.81
C GLY A 62 15.17 4.82 3.82
N GLY A 63 13.89 5.01 3.51
CA GLY A 63 12.95 5.80 4.35
C GLY A 63 12.84 7.26 3.95
N TYR A 64 13.73 7.79 3.11
CA TYR A 64 13.73 9.19 2.71
C TYR A 64 13.05 9.41 1.36
N ARG A 65 12.46 10.60 1.18
CA ARG A 65 11.92 11.03 -0.11
C ARG A 65 13.06 11.59 -0.96
N VAL A 66 13.20 11.07 -2.17
CA VAL A 66 14.31 11.43 -3.08
C VAL A 66 13.81 12.23 -4.28
N HIS A 67 12.59 11.96 -4.72
CA HIS A 67 11.97 12.66 -5.84
C HIS A 67 10.45 12.60 -5.77
N VAL A 68 9.79 13.62 -6.32
CA VAL A 68 8.34 13.73 -6.41
C VAL A 68 7.97 14.15 -7.82
N TRP A 69 7.01 13.45 -8.42
CA TRP A 69 6.28 13.95 -9.58
C TRP A 69 4.86 14.35 -9.15
N GLY A 70 4.37 15.46 -9.70
CA GLY A 70 3.06 16.02 -9.31
C GLY A 70 3.05 16.54 -7.87
N ASP A 71 1.92 16.34 -7.18
CA ASP A 71 1.74 16.64 -5.76
C ASP A 71 1.89 15.38 -4.91
N GLY A 72 3.04 15.24 -4.23
CA GLY A 72 3.36 14.08 -3.41
C GLY A 72 2.47 13.88 -2.19
N ASP A 73 1.70 14.89 -1.79
CA ASP A 73 0.80 14.84 -0.64
C ASP A 73 -0.68 14.66 -1.05
N TYR A 74 -0.93 14.57 -2.36
CA TYR A 74 -2.28 14.36 -2.89
C TYR A 74 -2.89 13.05 -2.39
N ARG A 75 -4.13 13.11 -1.91
CA ARG A 75 -4.88 11.97 -1.37
C ARG A 75 -5.95 11.54 -2.35
N PHE A 76 -5.89 10.28 -2.76
CA PHE A 76 -6.87 9.66 -3.64
C PHE A 76 -7.22 8.26 -3.14
N GLN A 77 -8.43 7.77 -3.47
CA GLN A 77 -8.82 6.41 -3.15
C GLN A 77 -8.04 5.44 -4.04
N THR A 78 -7.24 4.56 -3.44
CA THR A 78 -6.32 3.67 -4.19
C THR A 78 -6.93 2.30 -4.48
N ALA A 79 -8.25 2.16 -4.36
CA ALA A 79 -9.04 0.95 -4.57
C ALA A 79 -8.35 -0.33 -4.04
N SER A 80 -7.87 -1.19 -4.93
CA SER A 80 -7.28 -2.49 -4.57
C SER A 80 -6.03 -2.41 -3.70
N MET A 81 -5.33 -1.28 -3.60
CA MET A 81 -4.24 -1.13 -2.62
C MET A 81 -4.71 -1.32 -1.18
N GLY A 82 -6.00 -1.12 -0.88
CA GLY A 82 -6.57 -1.44 0.43
C GLY A 82 -6.33 -2.90 0.83
N LYS A 83 -6.22 -3.82 -0.13
CA LYS A 83 -5.90 -5.23 0.13
C LYS A 83 -4.52 -5.42 0.77
N ALA A 84 -3.52 -4.65 0.34
CA ALA A 84 -2.18 -4.70 0.93
C ALA A 84 -2.19 -4.22 2.39
N PHE A 85 -2.93 -3.15 2.68
CA PHE A 85 -3.13 -2.67 4.05
C PHE A 85 -3.85 -3.71 4.92
N THR A 86 -4.94 -4.31 4.42
CA THR A 86 -5.64 -5.41 5.11
C THR A 86 -4.70 -6.57 5.41
N TRP A 87 -3.82 -6.93 4.47
CA TRP A 87 -2.87 -8.02 4.66
C TRP A 87 -1.86 -7.71 5.77
N ALA A 88 -1.34 -6.48 5.83
CA ALA A 88 -0.45 -6.05 6.91
C ALA A 88 -1.14 -6.06 8.28
N ALA A 89 -2.39 -5.55 8.36
CA ALA A 89 -3.17 -5.57 9.58
C ALA A 89 -3.49 -7.00 10.06
N LEU A 90 -3.83 -7.90 9.13
CA LEU A 90 -4.06 -9.31 9.44
C LEU A 90 -2.78 -9.97 9.96
N GLY A 91 -1.63 -9.73 9.32
CA GLY A 91 -0.34 -10.23 9.79
C GLY A 91 -0.03 -9.81 11.24
N LEU A 92 -0.28 -8.55 11.59
CA LEU A 92 -0.14 -8.07 12.97
C LEU A 92 -1.11 -8.72 13.96
N ALA A 93 -2.33 -9.06 13.52
CA ALA A 93 -3.29 -9.78 14.35
C ALA A 93 -2.84 -11.23 14.59
N VAL A 94 -2.32 -11.90 13.57
CA VAL A 94 -1.74 -13.25 13.66
C VAL A 94 -0.52 -13.26 14.59
N ASP A 95 0.41 -12.32 14.43
CA ASP A 95 1.60 -12.21 15.28
C ASP A 95 1.24 -11.98 16.76
N ARG A 96 0.08 -11.37 17.02
CA ARG A 96 -0.47 -11.16 18.38
C ARG A 96 -1.40 -12.27 18.85
N ALA A 97 -1.52 -13.36 18.10
CA ALA A 97 -2.43 -14.47 18.36
C ALA A 97 -3.90 -14.04 18.57
N LEU A 98 -4.32 -12.95 17.91
CA LEU A 98 -5.71 -12.50 17.89
C LEU A 98 -6.55 -13.27 16.86
N VAL A 99 -5.89 -13.86 15.85
CA VAL A 99 -6.48 -14.69 14.80
C VAL A 99 -5.52 -15.85 14.51
N ASP A 100 -6.01 -17.09 14.42
CA ASP A 100 -5.24 -18.21 13.88
C ASP A 100 -5.47 -18.29 12.36
N PRO A 101 -4.44 -18.10 11.52
CA PRO A 101 -4.59 -18.12 10.07
C PRO A 101 -4.97 -19.50 9.51
N ASN A 102 -4.88 -20.57 10.32
CA ASN A 102 -5.27 -21.94 9.94
C ASN A 102 -6.66 -22.33 10.45
N GLU A 103 -7.30 -21.48 11.26
CA GLU A 103 -8.63 -21.73 11.77
C GLU A 103 -9.71 -21.43 10.72
N PHE A 104 -10.84 -22.11 10.84
CA PHE A 104 -11.97 -21.81 9.96
C PHE A 104 -12.56 -20.44 10.32
N ILE A 105 -12.55 -19.54 9.35
CA ILE A 105 -13.06 -18.16 9.48
C ILE A 105 -14.45 -18.04 10.12
N TRP A 106 -15.35 -19.01 9.91
CA TRP A 106 -16.71 -18.98 10.46
C TRP A 106 -16.75 -18.98 11.99
N ARG A 107 -15.67 -19.44 12.64
CA ARG A 107 -15.57 -19.47 14.10
C ARG A 107 -15.44 -18.06 14.69
N ASP A 108 -14.82 -17.15 13.96
CA ASP A 108 -14.60 -15.76 14.37
C ASP A 108 -15.53 -14.77 13.64
N TRP A 109 -15.98 -15.12 12.43
CA TRP A 109 -16.78 -14.24 11.60
C TRP A 109 -17.71 -15.01 10.66
N THR A 110 -19.01 -14.93 10.92
CA THR A 110 -20.06 -15.51 10.08
C THR A 110 -20.42 -14.62 8.89
N GLY A 111 -20.15 -13.32 8.95
CA GLY A 111 -20.58 -12.34 7.94
C GLY A 111 -22.07 -11.97 7.98
N GLU A 112 -22.84 -12.53 8.91
CA GLU A 112 -24.26 -12.19 9.10
C GLU A 112 -24.43 -10.70 9.46
N GLY A 113 -25.39 -10.03 8.82
CA GLY A 113 -25.65 -8.59 9.02
C GLY A 113 -24.62 -7.64 8.39
N MET A 114 -23.47 -8.16 7.95
CA MET A 114 -22.39 -7.37 7.31
C MET A 114 -22.28 -7.63 5.80
N LEU A 115 -22.86 -8.73 5.31
CA LEU A 115 -22.86 -9.08 3.89
C LEU A 115 -24.26 -8.92 3.28
N TYR A 116 -24.31 -8.42 2.05
CA TYR A 116 -25.56 -8.08 1.37
C TYR A 116 -26.43 -9.31 1.00
N HIS A 117 -25.89 -10.52 1.03
CA HIS A 117 -26.63 -11.73 0.64
C HIS A 117 -26.40 -12.90 1.60
N PRO A 118 -27.48 -13.60 2.03
CA PRO A 118 -27.37 -14.74 2.95
C PRO A 118 -26.48 -15.89 2.46
N HIS A 119 -26.38 -16.14 1.15
CA HIS A 119 -25.51 -17.19 0.62
C HIS A 119 -24.00 -16.92 0.78
N LYS A 120 -23.64 -15.72 1.26
CA LYS A 120 -22.26 -15.33 1.58
C LYS A 120 -21.92 -15.53 3.07
N TYR A 121 -22.92 -15.84 3.89
CA TYR A 121 -22.70 -16.11 5.31
C TYR A 121 -21.97 -17.45 5.46
N LEU A 122 -21.06 -17.50 6.42
CA LEU A 122 -20.13 -18.62 6.66
C LEU A 122 -20.59 -19.49 7.83
N ASP A 123 -21.78 -19.23 8.37
CA ASP A 123 -22.41 -19.95 9.48
C ASP A 123 -22.92 -21.35 9.10
N TRP A 124 -23.00 -21.67 7.80
CA TRP A 124 -23.45 -22.96 7.29
C TRP A 124 -22.45 -23.51 6.25
N GLY A 125 -22.07 -24.78 6.38
CA GLY A 125 -21.15 -25.45 5.45
C GLY A 125 -21.58 -25.28 3.99
N HIS A 126 -20.68 -24.66 3.21
CA HIS A 126 -20.71 -24.37 1.78
C HIS A 126 -21.96 -24.80 0.98
N HIS A 127 -22.71 -23.80 0.50
CA HIS A 127 -23.16 -23.77 -0.90
C HIS A 127 -24.09 -24.90 -1.38
N ALA A 128 -25.05 -25.36 -0.56
CA ALA A 128 -26.04 -26.36 -1.02
C ALA A 128 -26.94 -25.90 -2.20
N LYS A 129 -26.84 -24.63 -2.64
CA LYS A 129 -27.72 -24.01 -3.66
C LYS A 129 -26.99 -23.14 -4.70
N LEU A 130 -25.69 -23.34 -4.93
CA LEU A 130 -25.05 -22.82 -6.15
C LEU A 130 -24.99 -23.91 -7.21
#